data_AF-A0A6I5RJG9-F1
#
_entry.id   AF-A0A6I5RJG9-F1
#
_cell.length_a   1.000
_cell.length_b   1.000
_cell.length_c   1.000
_cell.angle_alpha   90.00
_cell.angle_beta   90.00
_cell.angle_gamma   90.00
#
_symmetry.space_group_name_H-M   'P 1'
#
loop_
_entity.id
_entity.type
_entity.pdbx_description
1 polymer ?
#
loop_
_entity_poly.entity_id
_entity_poly.type
_entity_poly.pdbx_seq_one_letter_code
_entity_poly.pdbx_strand_id
1 'polypeptide(L)'
;QSSPNQSIDLQVNRGGNEIDLQVTPRVEDDGTARIGALLAPNGSVDFRRPNGVGEIFSNAARDFQRMFLRIVGGFVTLITNFSSVAGQVAGPVKIVEQGASLASDNIGYLFPFTALISINLAIINILPLPALDGGQLAFLLIEAARGKPLPTRFQENVMQTGLMVLLGLGIFLIVRDTTQLDAVQRLFQQ
;
A
#
# COMPACT_ATOMS: atom_id res chain seq x y z
N GLN A 1 -13.56 -3.11 -22.84
CA GLN A 1 -14.34 -3.88 -23.84
C GLN A 1 -15.32 -2.94 -24.53
N SER A 2 -15.64 -3.22 -25.79
CA SER A 2 -16.05 -2.23 -26.81
C SER A 2 -17.56 -1.88 -26.86
N SER A 3 -18.31 -2.10 -25.79
CA SER A 3 -19.78 -1.95 -25.80
C SER A 3 -20.33 -1.34 -24.48
N PRO A 4 -20.11 -0.04 -24.22
CA PRO A 4 -20.75 0.65 -23.10
C PRO A 4 -22.27 0.73 -23.31
N ASN A 5 -23.07 0.49 -22.27
CA ASN A 5 -24.55 0.53 -22.26
C ASN A 5 -25.28 -0.43 -23.23
N GLN A 6 -24.58 -1.42 -23.79
CA GLN A 6 -25.23 -2.49 -24.56
C GLN A 6 -25.41 -3.72 -23.69
N SER A 7 -26.57 -4.37 -23.81
CA SER A 7 -26.85 -5.65 -23.17
C SER A 7 -25.89 -6.70 -23.67
N ILE A 8 -25.23 -7.42 -22.76
CA ILE A 8 -24.35 -8.54 -23.07
C ILE A 8 -24.99 -9.79 -22.49
N ASP A 9 -25.11 -10.83 -23.30
CA ASP A 9 -25.55 -12.14 -22.84
C ASP A 9 -24.35 -12.89 -22.23
N LEU A 10 -24.50 -13.27 -20.96
CA LEU A 10 -23.51 -13.99 -20.17
C LEU A 10 -24.08 -15.36 -19.78
N GLN A 11 -23.45 -16.42 -20.27
CA GLN A 11 -23.77 -17.76 -19.82
C GLN A 11 -22.97 -18.08 -18.54
N VAL A 12 -23.65 -18.40 -17.44
CA VAL A 12 -23.02 -18.76 -16.16
C VAL A 12 -23.42 -20.17 -15.73
N ASN A 13 -22.47 -20.95 -15.24
CA ASN A 13 -22.76 -22.25 -14.64
C ASN A 13 -22.93 -22.08 -13.11
N ARG A 14 -24.12 -22.36 -12.59
CA ARG A 14 -24.42 -22.35 -11.16
C ARG A 14 -24.85 -23.75 -10.72
N GLY A 15 -23.94 -24.46 -10.06
CA GLY A 15 -24.22 -25.79 -9.49
C GLY A 15 -24.53 -26.86 -10.57
N GLY A 16 -23.93 -26.75 -11.75
CA GLY A 16 -24.13 -27.68 -12.87
C GLY A 16 -25.20 -27.25 -13.88
N ASN A 17 -25.98 -26.20 -13.59
CA ASN A 17 -26.97 -25.64 -14.50
C ASN A 17 -26.40 -24.43 -15.23
N GLU A 18 -26.48 -24.42 -16.56
CA GLU A 18 -26.19 -23.24 -17.38
C GLU A 18 -27.37 -22.27 -17.32
N ILE A 19 -27.09 -21.03 -16.93
CA ILE A 19 -28.05 -19.94 -16.80
C ILE A 19 -27.60 -18.80 -17.70
N ASP A 20 -28.45 -18.38 -18.63
CA ASP A 20 -28.22 -17.20 -19.45
C ASP A 20 -28.65 -15.95 -18.67
N LEU A 21 -27.72 -15.03 -18.48
CA LEU A 21 -27.91 -13.76 -17.81
C LEU A 21 -27.64 -12.63 -18.77
N GLN A 22 -28.59 -11.73 -18.92
CA GLN A 22 -28.39 -10.52 -19.69
C GLN A 22 -27.95 -9.39 -18.75
N VAL A 23 -26.76 -8.82 -19.00
CA VAL A 23 -26.16 -7.80 -18.13
C VAL A 23 -25.74 -6.58 -18.95
N THR A 24 -26.14 -5.41 -18.47
CA THR A 24 -25.78 -4.11 -19.07
C THR A 24 -24.66 -3.45 -18.25
N PRO A 25 -23.44 -3.32 -18.81
CA PRO A 25 -22.35 -2.62 -18.13
C PRO A 25 -22.66 -1.13 -17.96
N ARG A 26 -22.44 -0.58 -16.76
CA ARG A 26 -22.51 0.86 -16.50
C ARG A 26 -21.13 1.48 -16.62
N VAL A 27 -21.04 2.66 -17.21
CA VAL A 27 -19.79 3.44 -17.30
C VAL A 27 -19.57 4.16 -15.97
N GLU A 28 -18.42 3.94 -15.33
CA GLU A 28 -17.97 4.68 -14.15
C GLU A 28 -17.18 5.94 -14.54
N ASP A 29 -16.92 6.82 -13.56
CA ASP A 29 -16.24 8.11 -13.74
C ASP A 29 -14.83 7.99 -14.35
N ASP A 30 -14.22 6.81 -14.26
CA ASP A 30 -12.92 6.48 -14.87
C ASP A 30 -13.01 6.10 -16.37
N GLY A 31 -14.21 6.15 -16.96
CA GLY A 31 -14.49 5.79 -18.35
C GLY A 31 -14.58 4.27 -18.60
N THR A 32 -14.47 3.46 -17.55
CA THR A 32 -14.52 1.99 -17.66
C THR A 32 -15.95 1.50 -17.49
N ALA A 33 -16.41 0.63 -18.40
CA ALA A 33 -17.71 -0.01 -18.28
C ALA A 33 -17.60 -1.26 -17.36
N ARG A 34 -18.37 -1.30 -16.27
CA ARG A 34 -18.36 -2.37 -15.26
C ARG A 34 -19.75 -2.94 -15.04
N ILE A 35 -19.81 -4.24 -14.73
CA ILE A 35 -21.06 -4.99 -14.46
C ILE A 35 -21.34 -5.21 -12.97
N GLY A 36 -20.52 -4.65 -12.07
CA GLY A 36 -20.69 -4.80 -10.62
C GLY A 36 -20.44 -6.20 -10.08
N ALA A 37 -19.68 -7.04 -10.79
CA ALA A 37 -19.31 -8.37 -10.35
C ALA A 37 -17.96 -8.36 -9.63
N LEU A 38 -17.89 -8.99 -8.46
CA LEU A 38 -16.67 -9.23 -7.70
C LEU A 38 -16.26 -10.70 -7.87
N LEU A 39 -15.07 -10.94 -8.41
CA LEU A 39 -14.51 -12.29 -8.50
C LEU A 39 -14.09 -12.73 -7.09
N ALA A 40 -14.84 -13.66 -6.51
CA ALA A 40 -14.42 -14.36 -5.30
C ALA A 40 -13.62 -15.63 -5.70
N PRO A 41 -12.50 -15.94 -5.04
CA PRO A 41 -11.80 -17.21 -5.26
C PRO A 41 -12.74 -18.38 -5.02
N ASN A 42 -12.95 -19.24 -6.04
CA ASN A 42 -13.80 -20.43 -5.93
C ASN A 42 -13.03 -21.65 -5.39
N GLY A 43 -12.19 -21.44 -4.36
CA GLY A 43 -11.37 -22.47 -3.76
C GLY A 43 -11.44 -22.41 -2.24
N SER A 44 -11.50 -23.57 -1.57
CA SER A 44 -11.31 -23.65 -0.13
C SER A 44 -9.85 -23.31 0.21
N VAL A 45 -9.65 -22.37 1.13
CA VAL A 45 -8.33 -22.09 1.68
C VAL A 45 -7.97 -23.24 2.62
N ASP A 46 -7.25 -24.24 2.10
CA ASP A 46 -6.75 -25.34 2.93
C ASP A 46 -5.46 -24.94 3.64
N PHE A 47 -5.56 -24.79 4.96
CA PHE A 47 -4.40 -24.60 5.82
C PHE A 47 -3.75 -25.96 6.08
N ARG A 48 -2.61 -26.20 5.44
CA ARG A 48 -1.77 -27.36 5.74
C ARG A 48 -0.54 -26.98 6.56
N ARG A 49 -0.06 -27.93 7.35
CA ARG A 49 1.25 -27.78 7.99
C ARG A 49 2.36 -27.89 6.93
N PRO A 50 3.44 -27.08 7.03
CA PRO A 50 4.60 -27.23 6.18
C PRO A 50 5.26 -28.60 6.36
N ASN A 51 5.76 -29.20 5.28
CA ASN A 51 6.37 -30.53 5.31
C ASN A 51 7.79 -30.52 5.92
N GLY A 52 8.36 -29.34 6.13
CA GLY A 52 9.68 -29.17 6.75
C GLY A 52 10.13 -27.71 6.76
N VAL A 53 11.24 -27.45 7.44
CA VAL A 53 11.80 -26.10 7.65
C VAL A 53 12.17 -25.40 6.34
N GLY A 54 12.70 -26.14 5.35
CA GLY A 54 13.03 -25.57 4.04
C GLY A 54 11.81 -25.04 3.28
N GLU A 55 10.66 -25.69 3.43
CA GLU A 55 9.41 -25.24 2.82
C GLU A 55 8.94 -23.91 3.44
N ILE A 56 9.10 -23.77 4.75
CA ILE A 56 8.74 -22.54 5.49
C ILE A 56 9.53 -21.36 4.95
N PHE A 57 10.86 -21.47 4.87
CA PHE A 57 11.71 -20.39 4.37
C PHE A 57 11.43 -20.08 2.89
N SER A 58 11.22 -21.12 2.06
CA SER A 58 10.90 -20.92 0.65
C SER A 58 9.56 -20.21 0.44
N ASN A 59 8.53 -20.59 1.20
CA ASN A 59 7.22 -19.95 1.14
C ASN A 59 7.31 -18.50 1.67
N ALA A 60 7.97 -18.29 2.81
CA ALA A 60 8.17 -16.96 3.38
C ALA A 60 8.95 -16.03 2.44
N ALA A 61 10.01 -16.53 1.79
CA ALA A 61 10.78 -15.76 0.81
C ALA A 61 9.94 -15.38 -0.42
N ARG A 62 9.11 -16.31 -0.91
CA ARG A 62 8.17 -16.05 -2.00
C ARG A 62 7.11 -15.01 -1.61
N ASP A 63 6.55 -15.11 -0.41
CA ASP A 63 5.56 -14.16 0.11
C ASP A 63 6.17 -12.77 0.28
N PHE A 64 7.36 -12.70 0.88
CA PHE A 64 8.14 -11.49 0.99
C PHE A 64 8.41 -10.87 -0.38
N GLN A 65 8.91 -11.63 -1.35
CA GLN A 65 9.21 -11.13 -2.69
C GLN A 65 7.94 -10.60 -3.39
N ARG A 66 6.82 -11.33 -3.28
CA ARG A 66 5.54 -10.87 -3.84
C ARG A 66 5.07 -9.57 -3.21
N MET A 67 5.14 -9.47 -1.89
CA MET A 67 4.76 -8.26 -1.15
C MET A 67 5.68 -7.08 -1.48
N PHE A 68 6.99 -7.31 -1.51
CA PHE A 68 8.00 -6.33 -1.87
C PHE A 68 7.78 -5.78 -3.28
N LEU A 69 7.63 -6.64 -4.29
CA LEU A 69 7.39 -6.22 -5.67
C LEU A 69 6.07 -5.44 -5.81
N ARG A 70 5.01 -5.85 -5.09
CA ARG A 70 3.74 -5.11 -5.09
C ARG A 70 3.90 -3.72 -4.50
N ILE A 71 4.61 -3.58 -3.39
CA ILE A 71 4.85 -2.28 -2.74
C ILE A 71 5.70 -1.39 -3.65
N VAL A 72 6.80 -1.91 -4.20
CA VAL A 72 7.64 -1.17 -5.17
C VAL A 72 6.83 -0.74 -6.39
N GLY A 73 6.01 -1.62 -6.96
CA GLY A 73 5.11 -1.27 -8.08
C GLY A 73 4.09 -0.18 -7.70
N GLY A 74 3.59 -0.21 -6.46
CA GLY A 74 2.75 0.85 -5.91
C GLY A 74 3.46 2.20 -5.84
N PHE A 75 4.71 2.23 -5.36
CA PHE A 75 5.55 3.43 -5.35
C PHE A 75 5.84 3.96 -6.76
N VAL A 76 6.15 3.08 -7.72
CA VAL A 76 6.33 3.47 -9.13
C VAL A 76 5.05 4.11 -9.66
N THR A 77 3.90 3.50 -9.41
CA THR A 77 2.60 4.03 -9.84
C THR A 77 2.27 5.37 -9.19
N LEU A 78 2.62 5.55 -7.90
CA LEU A 78 2.47 6.84 -7.21
C LEU A 78 3.27 7.95 -7.88
N ILE A 79 4.48 7.65 -8.38
CA ILE A 79 5.34 8.61 -9.07
C ILE A 79 4.82 8.88 -10.49
N THR A 80 4.38 7.85 -11.22
CA THR A 80 3.97 7.99 -12.63
C THR A 80 2.51 8.44 -12.81
N ASN A 81 1.62 8.10 -11.89
CA ASN A 81 0.18 8.36 -11.96
C ASN A 81 -0.37 8.75 -10.58
N PHE A 82 0.16 9.85 -10.05
CA PHE A 82 -0.17 10.34 -8.71
C PHE A 82 -1.67 10.57 -8.51
N SER A 83 -2.37 11.18 -9.47
CA SER A 83 -3.80 11.51 -9.33
C SER A 83 -4.69 10.29 -9.10
N SER A 84 -4.33 9.13 -9.66
CA SER A 84 -5.10 7.89 -9.49
C SER A 84 -4.93 7.24 -8.10
N VAL A 85 -3.81 7.48 -7.43
CA VAL A 85 -3.44 6.77 -6.18
C VAL A 85 -3.36 7.70 -4.97
N ALA A 86 -3.23 9.01 -5.15
CA ALA A 86 -3.07 9.97 -4.05
C ALA A 86 -4.23 9.94 -3.04
N GLY A 87 -5.46 9.71 -3.50
CA GLY A 87 -6.64 9.56 -2.63
C GLY A 87 -6.67 8.24 -1.84
N GLN A 88 -5.87 7.26 -2.26
CA GLN A 88 -5.81 5.91 -1.68
C GLN A 88 -4.64 5.76 -0.67
N VAL A 89 -3.78 6.77 -0.54
CA VAL A 89 -2.68 6.76 0.43
C VAL A 89 -3.26 6.91 1.84
N ALA A 90 -3.13 5.88 2.65
CA ALA A 90 -3.47 5.92 4.06
C ALA A 90 -2.43 6.74 4.84
N GLY A 91 -2.87 7.75 5.57
CA GLY A 91 -1.99 8.46 6.50
C GLY A 91 -1.89 7.76 7.86
N PRO A 92 -1.09 8.32 8.80
CA PRO A 92 -0.71 7.64 10.04
C PRO A 92 -1.90 7.20 10.90
N VAL A 93 -2.95 8.02 10.95
CA VAL A 93 -4.13 7.74 11.77
C VAL A 93 -4.93 6.59 11.17
N LYS A 94 -5.13 6.58 9.84
CA LYS A 94 -5.80 5.48 9.13
C LYS A 94 -5.06 4.15 9.24
N ILE A 95 -3.71 4.18 9.28
CA ILE A 95 -2.90 2.97 9.50
C ILE A 95 -3.20 2.37 10.88
N VAL A 96 -3.30 3.21 11.92
CA VAL A 96 -3.64 2.76 13.29
C VAL A 96 -5.07 2.22 13.34
N GLU A 97 -6.02 2.92 12.73
CA GLU A 97 -7.42 2.49 12.63
C GLU A 97 -7.55 1.11 11.95
N GLN A 98 -6.89 0.94 10.79
CA GLN A 98 -6.89 -0.31 10.06
C GLN A 98 -6.25 -1.45 10.87
N GLY A 99 -5.14 -1.16 11.57
CA GLY A 99 -4.50 -2.12 12.46
C GLY A 99 -5.41 -2.52 13.62
N ALA A 100 -6.12 -1.58 14.23
CA ALA A 100 -7.08 -1.84 15.30
C ALA A 100 -8.25 -2.71 14.82
N SER A 101 -8.79 -2.43 13.64
CA SER A 101 -9.85 -3.24 13.01
C SER A 101 -9.39 -4.67 12.71
N LEU A 102 -8.17 -4.85 12.17
CA LEU A 102 -7.63 -6.19 11.93
C LEU A 102 -7.41 -6.96 13.23
N ALA A 103 -6.96 -6.27 14.29
CA ALA A 103 -6.77 -6.87 15.61
C ALA A 103 -8.09 -7.32 16.24
N SER A 104 -9.18 -6.55 16.06
CA SER A 104 -10.50 -6.92 16.57
C SER A 104 -11.13 -8.10 15.82
N ASP A 105 -10.83 -8.25 14.53
CA ASP A 105 -11.35 -9.35 13.72
C ASP A 105 -10.59 -10.66 14.00
N ASN A 106 -9.27 -10.66 13.80
CA ASN A 106 -8.41 -11.80 14.09
C ASN A 106 -6.95 -11.34 14.21
N ILE A 107 -6.33 -11.58 15.37
CA ILE A 107 -4.94 -11.23 15.62
C ILE A 107 -3.96 -11.82 14.58
N GLY A 108 -4.32 -12.94 13.94
CA GLY A 108 -3.58 -13.55 12.85
C GLY A 108 -3.39 -12.63 11.63
N TYR A 109 -4.32 -11.70 11.39
CA TYR A 109 -4.19 -10.72 10.31
C TYR A 109 -3.17 -9.61 10.61
N LEU A 110 -2.76 -9.44 11.87
CA LEU A 110 -1.70 -8.49 12.22
C LEU A 110 -0.33 -8.91 11.68
N PHE A 111 -0.07 -10.22 11.49
CA PHE A 111 1.21 -10.68 10.95
C PHE A 111 1.47 -10.18 9.52
N PRO A 112 0.59 -10.44 8.53
CA PRO A 112 0.78 -9.91 7.18
C PRO A 112 0.67 -8.39 7.13
N PHE A 113 -0.16 -7.77 7.98
CA PHE A 113 -0.25 -6.31 8.07
C PHE A 113 1.06 -5.68 8.58
N THR A 114 1.64 -6.22 9.64
CA THR A 114 2.93 -5.77 10.18
C THR A 114 4.04 -5.98 9.17
N ALA A 115 4.07 -7.14 8.48
CA ALA A 115 5.02 -7.39 7.41
C ALA A 115 4.92 -6.34 6.30
N LEU A 116 3.70 -5.97 5.89
CA LEU A 116 3.46 -4.93 4.89
C LEU A 116 4.03 -3.58 5.36
N ILE A 117 3.76 -3.16 6.60
CA ILE A 117 4.29 -1.92 7.16
C ILE A 117 5.82 -1.95 7.26
N SER A 118 6.40 -3.06 7.74
CA SER A 118 7.86 -3.22 7.85
C SER A 118 8.55 -3.12 6.49
N ILE A 119 8.01 -3.76 5.45
CA ILE A 119 8.58 -3.67 4.10
C ILE A 119 8.48 -2.25 3.55
N ASN A 120 7.35 -1.58 3.77
CA ASN A 120 7.15 -0.20 3.33
C ASN A 120 8.18 0.75 3.99
N LEU A 121 8.34 0.65 5.32
CA LEU A 121 9.36 1.42 6.05
C LEU A 121 10.78 1.10 5.57
N ALA A 122 11.10 -0.17 5.30
CA ALA A 122 12.41 -0.55 4.76
C ALA A 122 12.67 0.10 3.39
N ILE A 123 11.67 0.11 2.50
CA ILE A 123 11.79 0.75 1.18
C ILE A 123 11.99 2.26 1.32
N ILE A 124 11.17 2.94 2.13
CA ILE A 124 11.29 4.38 2.37
C ILE A 124 12.65 4.71 2.99
N ASN A 125 13.13 3.92 3.95
CA ASN A 125 14.41 4.15 4.62
C ASN A 125 15.61 4.02 3.67
N ILE A 126 15.51 3.30 2.55
CA ILE A 126 16.58 3.19 1.55
C ILE A 126 16.61 4.39 0.60
N LEU A 127 15.51 5.14 0.49
CA LEU A 127 15.46 6.32 -0.37
C LEU A 127 16.48 7.37 0.09
N PRO A 128 17.08 8.14 -0.84
CA PRO A 128 18.06 9.18 -0.54
C PRO A 128 17.39 10.44 0.02
N LEU A 129 16.62 10.26 1.10
CA LEU A 129 15.89 11.29 1.80
C LEU A 129 16.69 11.72 3.04
N PRO A 130 16.92 13.02 3.23
CA PRO A 130 17.55 13.55 4.44
C PRO A 130 16.76 13.13 5.69
N ALA A 131 17.48 12.79 6.77
CA ALA A 131 16.98 12.22 8.03
C ALA A 131 16.63 10.72 8.04
N LEU A 132 16.67 10.05 6.89
CA LEU A 132 16.56 8.58 6.81
C LEU A 132 17.93 7.93 6.58
N ASP A 133 18.02 6.62 6.83
CA ASP A 133 19.27 5.83 6.68
C ASP A 133 19.84 5.95 5.26
N GLY A 134 18.97 5.97 4.25
CA GLY A 134 19.31 6.13 2.84
C GLY A 134 19.91 7.50 2.51
N GLY A 135 19.65 8.53 3.32
CA GLY A 135 20.32 9.82 3.21
C GLY A 135 21.82 9.72 3.56
N GLN A 136 22.15 8.95 4.59
CA GLN A 136 23.56 8.67 4.95
C GLN A 136 24.23 7.80 3.88
N LEU A 137 23.52 6.78 3.38
CA LEU A 137 23.99 5.96 2.27
C LEU A 137 24.28 6.82 1.03
N ALA A 138 23.41 7.78 0.71
CA ALA A 138 23.61 8.70 -0.41
C ALA A 138 24.85 9.57 -0.22
N PHE A 139 25.10 10.08 0.99
CA PHE A 139 26.34 10.80 1.29
C PHE A 139 27.59 9.93 1.13
N LEU A 140 27.55 8.69 1.62
CA LEU A 140 28.65 7.74 1.44
C LEU A 140 28.92 7.45 -0.03
N LEU A 141 27.88 7.28 -0.85
CA LEU A 141 28.01 7.08 -2.29
C LEU A 141 28.63 8.31 -2.99
N ILE A 142 28.23 9.52 -2.59
CA ILE A 142 28.79 10.78 -3.09
C ILE A 142 30.27 10.92 -2.67
N GLU A 143 30.60 10.60 -1.42
CA GLU A 143 31.97 10.64 -0.93
C GLU A 143 32.87 9.62 -1.64
N ALA A 144 32.35 8.41 -1.87
CA ALA A 144 33.05 7.38 -2.63
C ALA A 144 33.32 7.83 -4.08
N ALA A 145 32.33 8.44 -4.73
CA ALA A 145 32.49 8.97 -6.09
C ALA A 145 33.46 10.17 -6.16
N ARG A 146 33.48 11.02 -5.12
CA ARG A 146 34.31 12.23 -5.07
C ARG A 146 35.71 11.99 -4.51
N GLY A 147 35.93 10.87 -3.81
CA GLY A 147 37.18 10.53 -3.12
C GLY A 147 37.55 11.46 -1.97
N LYS A 148 36.61 12.30 -1.51
CA LYS A 148 36.83 13.29 -0.43
C LYS A 148 35.59 13.42 0.46
N PRO A 149 35.76 13.50 1.79
CA PRO A 149 34.66 13.58 2.74
C PRO A 149 33.85 14.86 2.55
N LEU A 150 32.53 14.78 2.73
CA LEU A 150 31.64 15.94 2.71
C LEU A 150 31.88 16.80 3.94
N PRO A 151 31.72 18.13 3.83
CA PRO A 151 31.79 18.98 5.01
C PRO A 151 30.74 18.52 6.02
N THR A 152 31.16 18.23 7.25
CA THR A 152 30.28 17.74 8.33
C THR A 152 29.11 18.68 8.55
N ARG A 153 29.36 20.00 8.52
CA ARG A 153 28.31 21.03 8.63
C ARG A 153 27.25 20.93 7.53
N PHE A 154 27.64 20.53 6.32
CA PHE A 154 26.69 20.37 5.22
C PHE A 154 25.80 19.14 5.45
N GLN A 155 26.40 18.01 5.84
CA GLN A 155 25.63 16.80 6.18
C GLN A 155 24.67 17.06 7.34
N GLU A 156 25.14 17.67 8.43
CA GLU A 156 24.33 18.02 9.60
C GLU A 156 23.15 18.92 9.21
N ASN A 157 23.40 19.99 8.44
CA ASN A 157 22.34 20.91 8.00
C ASN A 157 21.29 20.21 7.14
N VAL A 158 21.71 19.37 6.20
CA VAL A 158 20.79 18.63 5.32
C VAL A 158 19.97 17.63 6.13
N MET A 159 20.61 16.85 7.01
CA MET A 159 19.92 15.87 7.86
C MET A 159 18.94 16.54 8.82
N GLN A 160 19.34 17.62 9.49
CA GLN A 160 18.49 18.34 10.43
C GLN A 160 17.29 18.99 9.72
N THR A 161 17.53 19.61 8.56
CA THR A 161 16.46 20.20 7.74
C THR A 161 15.48 19.11 7.28
N GLY A 162 16.01 17.97 6.82
CA GLY A 162 15.23 16.79 6.48
C GLY A 162 14.31 16.35 7.61
N LEU A 163 14.88 16.23 8.81
CA LEU A 163 14.15 15.77 9.98
C LEU A 163 13.03 16.75 10.33
N MET A 164 13.31 18.05 10.32
CA MET A 164 12.28 19.06 10.57
C MET A 164 11.14 18.99 9.55
N VAL A 165 11.47 18.82 8.26
CA VAL A 165 10.45 18.68 7.20
C VAL A 165 9.63 17.42 7.39
N LEU A 166 10.26 16.28 7.68
CA LEU A 166 9.56 15.01 7.90
C LEU A 166 8.65 15.05 9.13
N LEU A 167 9.14 15.59 10.25
CA LEU A 167 8.34 15.76 11.47
C LEU A 167 7.18 16.74 11.23
N GLY A 168 7.45 17.86 10.56
CA GLY A 168 6.42 18.84 10.20
C GLY A 168 5.33 18.24 9.30
N LEU A 169 5.73 17.47 8.28
CA LEU A 169 4.81 16.75 7.41
C LEU A 169 4.02 15.68 8.19
N GLY A 170 4.68 14.94 9.09
CA GLY A 170 4.03 13.95 9.93
C GLY A 170 2.94 14.56 10.81
N ILE A 171 3.24 15.66 11.50
CA ILE A 171 2.26 16.41 12.30
C ILE A 171 1.11 16.91 11.40
N PHE A 172 1.43 17.51 10.26
CA PHE A 172 0.43 17.99 9.31
C PHE A 172 -0.52 16.89 8.84
N LEU A 173 0.02 15.71 8.49
CA LEU A 173 -0.78 14.56 8.07
C LEU A 173 -1.65 14.03 9.20
N ILE A 174 -1.12 13.95 10.43
CA ILE A 174 -1.91 13.53 11.60
C ILE A 174 -3.08 14.48 11.82
N VAL A 175 -2.85 15.80 11.78
CA VAL A 175 -3.90 16.80 11.95
C VAL A 175 -4.94 16.67 10.83
N ARG A 176 -4.51 16.62 9.57
CA ARG A 176 -5.39 16.43 8.42
C ARG A 176 -6.24 15.18 8.57
N ASP A 177 -5.63 14.02 8.83
CA ASP A 177 -6.35 12.76 8.96
C ASP A 177 -7.33 12.80 10.14
N THR A 178 -6.92 13.38 11.27
CA THR A 178 -7.78 13.53 12.46
C THR A 178 -9.03 14.37 12.14
N THR A 179 -8.89 15.46 11.39
CA THR A 179 -10.06 16.27 10.95
C THR A 179 -10.98 15.53 9.98
N GLN A 180 -10.46 14.52 9.28
CA GLN A 180 -11.22 13.70 8.34
C GLN A 180 -11.91 12.51 9.00
N LEU A 181 -11.68 12.25 10.29
CA LEU A 181 -12.35 11.17 11.02
C LEU A 181 -13.82 11.51 11.29
N ASP A 182 -14.71 10.55 11.01
CA ASP A 182 -16.16 10.67 11.23
C ASP A 182 -16.51 11.02 12.69
N ALA A 183 -15.75 10.48 13.65
CA ALA A 183 -15.94 10.77 15.08
C ALA A 183 -15.69 12.26 15.41
N VAL A 184 -14.71 12.87 14.75
CA VAL A 184 -14.35 14.29 14.94
C VAL A 184 -15.35 15.19 14.23
N GLN A 185 -15.79 14.82 13.02
CA GLN A 185 -16.84 15.56 12.30
C GLN A 185 -18.16 15.61 13.08
N ARG A 186 -18.54 14.52 13.76
CA ARG A 186 -19.74 14.49 14.62
C ARG A 186 -19.65 15.37 15.86
N LEU A 187 -18.44 15.60 16.39
CA LEU A 187 -18.20 16.49 17.54
C LEU A 187 -18.22 17.97 17.16
N PHE A 188 -17.81 18.33 15.94
CA PHE A 188 -17.80 19.72 15.44
C PHE A 188 -19.11 20.13 14.74
N GLN A 189 -20.06 19.20 14.54
CA GLN A 189 -21.40 19.46 14.00
C GLN A 189 -22.49 19.57 15.09
N GLN A 190 -22.11 19.62 16.38
CA GLN A 190 -22.96 20.05 17.51
C GLN A 190 -22.56 21.45 17.96
#